data_AF-A0A4R6LGF0-F1
#
_entry.id   AF-A0A4R6LGF0-F1
#
_cell.length_a   1.000
_cell.length_b   1.000
_cell.length_c   1.000
_cell.angle_alpha   90.00
_cell.angle_beta   90.00
_cell.angle_gamma   90.00
#
_symmetry.space_group_name_H-M   'P 1'
#
loop_
_entity.id
_entity.type
_entity.pdbx_description
1 polymer ?
#
loop_
_entity_poly.entity_id
_entity_poly.type
_entity_poly.pdbx_seq_one_letter_code
_entity_poly.pdbx_strand_id
1 'polypeptide(L)'
;MSITRIIGGSLTKTATGNIEIHATDGDLNIISAKHNKQYGEEGMSYNDYEPLHPADSLANEIDITLNIFFDGTQNNKTNTLKGKDYIESNHIDDSYTNNFSNVARGYDTVATNVPFQEKIYIEGIGTHNEESDDILPDVALGMGDRGVMAKVVKACVEVGKKFQKKNIKVKKSMN
;
A
#
# COMPACT_ATOMS: atom_id res chain seq x y z
N MET A 1 -6.94 12.76 -10.07
CA MET A 1 -7.14 14.03 -10.81
C MET A 1 -8.34 14.76 -10.24
N SER A 2 -8.16 15.96 -9.69
CA SER A 2 -9.25 16.82 -9.24
C SER A 2 -9.34 18.01 -10.20
N ILE A 3 -10.53 18.31 -10.72
CA ILE A 3 -10.78 19.48 -11.58
C ILE A 3 -11.77 20.37 -10.86
N THR A 4 -11.36 21.58 -10.50
CA THR A 4 -12.27 22.60 -10.00
C THR A 4 -12.68 23.52 -11.15
N ARG A 5 -13.97 23.50 -11.51
CA ARG A 5 -14.53 24.33 -12.59
C ARG A 5 -15.68 25.17 -12.05
N ILE A 6 -15.64 26.47 -12.29
CA ILE A 6 -16.69 27.41 -11.89
C ILE A 6 -17.46 27.82 -13.13
N ILE A 7 -18.71 27.36 -13.26
CA ILE A 7 -19.59 27.66 -14.38
C ILE A 7 -20.54 28.78 -13.93
N GLY A 8 -20.05 30.02 -13.99
CA GLY A 8 -20.76 31.22 -13.51
C GLY A 8 -20.55 31.49 -12.00
N GLY A 9 -20.70 32.76 -11.60
CA GLY A 9 -20.46 33.23 -10.23
C GLY A 9 -19.07 33.84 -10.01
N SER A 10 -18.72 34.12 -8.75
CA SER A 10 -17.41 34.66 -8.34
C SER A 10 -16.71 33.72 -7.36
N LEU A 11 -15.38 33.59 -7.52
CA LEU A 11 -14.50 32.97 -6.54
C LEU A 11 -13.60 34.05 -5.95
N THR A 12 -13.66 34.22 -4.64
CA THR A 12 -12.79 35.13 -3.90
C THR A 12 -11.94 34.32 -2.95
N LYS A 13 -10.60 34.40 -3.10
CA LYS A 13 -9.64 33.80 -2.17
C LYS A 13 -8.84 34.92 -1.52
N THR A 14 -8.96 35.04 -0.20
CA THR A 14 -8.26 36.05 0.60
C THR A 14 -7.39 35.33 1.63
N ALA A 15 -6.16 35.77 1.79
CA ALA A 15 -5.25 35.28 2.83
C ALA A 15 -4.60 36.46 3.55
N THR A 16 -4.26 36.26 4.83
CA THR A 16 -3.47 37.21 5.61
C THR A 16 -1.97 37.10 5.34
N GLY A 17 -1.54 36.03 4.67
CA GLY A 17 -0.17 35.80 4.22
C GLY A 17 -0.12 35.44 2.73
N ASN A 18 0.91 34.69 2.33
CA ASN A 18 1.14 34.38 0.92
C ASN A 18 0.11 33.38 0.35
N ILE A 19 -0.35 33.61 -0.88
CA ILE A 19 -1.07 32.61 -1.68
C ILE A 19 -0.11 32.10 -2.75
N GLU A 20 0.25 30.82 -2.65
CA GLU A 20 1.11 30.16 -3.64
C GLU A 20 0.27 29.24 -4.54
N ILE A 21 0.54 29.27 -5.85
CA ILE A 21 -0.08 28.41 -6.87
C ILE A 21 1.05 27.90 -7.75
N HIS A 22 1.29 26.58 -7.76
CA HIS A 22 2.30 25.93 -8.60
C HIS A 22 1.71 24.74 -9.37
N ALA A 23 2.32 24.42 -10.51
CA ALA A 23 2.04 23.22 -11.29
C ALA A 23 3.35 22.43 -11.45
N THR A 24 3.40 21.21 -10.90
CA THR A 24 4.65 20.42 -10.81
C THR A 24 5.03 19.73 -12.12
N ASP A 25 4.04 19.29 -12.91
CA ASP A 25 4.24 18.59 -14.18
C ASP A 25 3.16 18.97 -15.20
N GLY A 26 2.93 20.28 -15.37
CA GLY A 26 1.92 20.80 -16.29
C GLY A 26 1.82 22.32 -16.28
N ASP A 27 0.87 22.84 -17.07
CA ASP A 27 0.70 24.27 -17.29
C ASP A 27 -0.29 24.91 -16.30
N LEU A 28 0.07 26.06 -15.73
CA LEU A 28 -0.88 26.95 -15.07
C LEU A 28 -1.54 27.87 -16.11
N ASN A 29 -2.76 27.54 -16.53
CA ASN A 29 -3.51 28.32 -17.50
C ASN A 29 -4.54 29.24 -16.83
N ILE A 30 -4.41 30.56 -16.97
CA ILE A 30 -5.40 31.55 -16.52
C ILE A 30 -6.10 32.15 -17.75
N ILE A 31 -7.30 31.68 -18.05
CA ILE A 31 -8.03 32.03 -19.28
C ILE A 31 -9.30 32.81 -18.93
N SER A 32 -9.55 33.93 -19.63
CA SER A 32 -10.78 34.72 -19.52
C SER A 32 -11.33 35.03 -20.90
N ALA A 33 -12.65 34.93 -21.06
CA ALA A 33 -13.33 35.23 -22.33
C ALA A 33 -13.30 36.73 -22.71
N LYS A 34 -13.00 37.61 -21.75
CA LYS A 34 -12.93 39.07 -22.00
C LYS A 34 -11.62 39.66 -21.52
N HIS A 35 -11.41 39.70 -20.20
CA HIS A 35 -10.23 40.34 -19.61
C HIS A 35 -9.76 39.59 -18.36
N ASN A 36 -8.45 39.55 -18.15
CA ASN A 36 -7.84 39.25 -16.86
C ASN A 36 -7.24 40.56 -16.33
N LYS A 37 -7.59 40.97 -15.10
CA LYS A 37 -7.04 42.17 -14.47
C LYS A 37 -6.26 41.77 -13.23
N GLN A 38 -4.98 42.10 -13.20
CA GLN A 38 -4.09 41.87 -12.06
C GLN A 38 -3.64 43.23 -11.54
N TYR A 39 -3.65 43.41 -10.22
CA TYR A 39 -3.26 44.64 -9.56
C TYR A 39 -2.40 44.28 -8.35
N GLY A 40 -1.30 45.02 -8.17
CA GLY A 40 -0.43 44.93 -7.00
C GLY A 40 0.05 46.33 -6.64
N GLU A 41 0.17 46.62 -5.34
CA GLU A 41 0.65 47.92 -4.85
C GLU A 41 2.11 48.17 -5.26
N GLU A 42 2.97 47.15 -5.17
CA GLU A 42 4.37 47.19 -5.63
C GLU A 42 4.56 46.67 -7.07
N GLY A 43 3.46 46.32 -7.75
CA GLY A 43 3.45 45.81 -9.12
C GLY A 43 3.57 44.29 -9.25
N MET A 44 3.77 43.84 -10.49
CA MET A 44 3.97 42.44 -10.88
C MET A 44 5.46 42.24 -11.15
N SER A 45 6.13 41.40 -10.37
CA SER A 45 7.48 40.94 -10.67
C SER A 45 7.43 39.63 -11.46
N TYR A 46 8.16 39.59 -12.57
CA TYR A 46 8.45 38.35 -13.28
C TYR A 46 9.88 37.98 -12.93
N ASN A 47 10.05 36.88 -12.21
CA ASN A 47 11.37 36.31 -11.98
C ASN A 47 11.70 35.34 -13.11
N ASP A 48 12.98 35.15 -13.39
CA ASP A 48 13.43 34.07 -14.24
C ASP A 48 12.97 32.73 -13.66
N TYR A 49 12.75 31.75 -14.54
CA TYR A 49 12.40 30.38 -14.14
C TYR A 49 13.41 29.87 -13.11
N GLU A 50 12.95 29.64 -11.88
CA GLU A 50 13.72 28.86 -10.93
C GLU A 50 13.63 27.39 -11.35
N PRO A 51 14.76 26.72 -11.67
CA PRO A 51 14.75 25.29 -11.92
C PRO A 51 14.11 24.59 -10.74
N LEU A 52 13.25 23.60 -11.03
CA LEU A 52 12.58 22.77 -10.03
C LEU A 52 13.57 22.45 -8.90
N HIS A 53 13.20 22.82 -7.67
CA HIS A 53 14.03 22.52 -6.52
C HIS A 53 14.25 21.00 -6.50
N PRO A 54 15.48 20.48 -6.26
CA PRO A 54 15.73 19.04 -6.34
C PRO A 54 14.81 18.18 -5.46
N ALA A 55 14.27 18.78 -4.39
CA ALA A 55 13.28 18.16 -3.51
C ALA A 55 11.89 17.96 -4.15
N ASP A 56 11.57 18.75 -5.19
CA ASP A 56 10.32 18.67 -5.96
C ASP A 56 10.45 17.74 -7.18
N SER A 57 11.67 17.25 -7.47
CA SER A 57 11.87 16.20 -8.46
C SER A 57 11.58 14.83 -7.82
N LEU A 58 10.63 14.07 -8.38
CA LEU A 58 10.40 12.66 -8.07
C LEU A 58 11.53 11.76 -8.60
N ALA A 59 12.79 12.23 -8.60
CA ALA A 59 13.93 11.55 -9.22
C ALA A 59 14.32 10.22 -8.55
N ASN A 60 13.65 9.84 -7.45
CA ASN A 60 13.95 8.65 -6.66
C ASN A 60 12.68 7.88 -6.25
N GLU A 61 11.72 7.72 -7.17
CA GLU A 61 10.60 6.79 -6.98
C GLU A 61 11.04 5.35 -7.24
N ILE A 62 10.57 4.42 -6.40
CA ILE A 62 10.76 2.97 -6.60
C ILE A 62 9.37 2.36 -6.60
N ASP A 63 8.98 1.82 -7.74
CA ASP A 63 7.76 1.01 -7.85
C ASP A 63 7.97 -0.35 -7.21
N ILE A 64 7.08 -0.69 -6.28
CA ILE A 64 7.15 -1.95 -5.55
C ILE A 64 5.85 -2.73 -5.75
N THR A 65 5.98 -3.96 -6.23
CA THR A 65 4.85 -4.88 -6.38
C THR A 65 4.72 -5.76 -5.14
N LEU A 66 3.61 -5.62 -4.41
CA LEU A 66 3.28 -6.42 -3.23
C LEU A 66 2.21 -7.45 -3.56
N ASN A 67 2.57 -8.74 -3.55
CA ASN A 67 1.62 -9.83 -3.73
C ASN A 67 1.24 -10.41 -2.35
N ILE A 68 0.07 -10.04 -1.84
CA ILE A 68 -0.41 -10.49 -0.53
C ILE A 68 -1.52 -11.53 -0.72
N PHE A 69 -1.32 -12.71 -0.15
CA PHE A 69 -2.23 -13.85 -0.27
C PHE A 69 -2.85 -14.16 1.09
N PHE A 70 -4.17 -14.04 1.18
CA PHE A 70 -4.94 -14.43 2.36
C PHE A 70 -5.65 -15.76 2.09
N ASP A 71 -5.33 -16.79 2.86
CA ASP A 71 -5.92 -18.10 2.66
C ASP A 71 -7.35 -18.22 3.24
N GLY A 72 -8.07 -19.26 2.82
CA GLY A 72 -9.42 -19.53 3.29
C GLY A 72 -9.47 -20.01 4.73
N THR A 73 -10.61 -19.86 5.39
CA THR A 73 -10.88 -20.35 6.75
C THR A 73 -10.35 -21.76 6.98
N GLN A 74 -9.65 -21.99 8.09
CA GLN A 74 -8.99 -23.26 8.45
C GLN A 74 -7.90 -23.76 7.47
N ASN A 75 -7.50 -22.99 6.46
CA ASN A 75 -6.36 -23.35 5.61
C ASN A 75 -5.08 -22.70 6.13
N ASN A 76 -4.04 -23.51 6.30
CA ASN A 76 -2.71 -23.03 6.66
C ASN A 76 -1.64 -23.87 5.96
N LYS A 77 -0.96 -23.26 4.98
CA LYS A 77 0.12 -23.89 4.22
C LYS A 77 1.24 -24.43 5.11
N THR A 78 1.61 -23.71 6.16
CA THR A 78 2.68 -24.12 7.09
C THR A 78 2.28 -25.40 7.82
N ASN A 79 1.04 -25.47 8.29
CA ASN A 79 0.52 -26.62 9.04
C ASN A 79 0.34 -27.81 8.11
N THR A 80 -0.21 -27.59 6.91
CA THR A 80 -0.30 -28.62 5.85
C THR A 80 1.07 -29.22 5.52
N LEU A 81 2.16 -28.43 5.53
CA LEU A 81 3.52 -28.94 5.30
C LEU A 81 4.06 -29.81 6.44
N LYS A 82 3.67 -29.53 7.70
CA LYS A 82 4.01 -30.38 8.85
C LYS A 82 3.25 -31.69 8.84
N GLY A 83 2.02 -31.64 8.31
CA GLY A 83 1.18 -32.79 8.08
C GLY A 83 0.54 -33.32 9.36
N LYS A 84 -0.35 -34.28 9.14
CA LYS A 84 -1.24 -34.88 10.14
C LYS A 84 -0.52 -35.35 11.41
N ASP A 85 0.70 -35.85 11.34
CA ASP A 85 1.38 -36.45 12.51
C ASP A 85 2.08 -35.42 13.41
N TYR A 86 1.93 -34.12 13.12
CA TYR A 86 2.46 -33.05 13.95
C TYR A 86 1.75 -33.00 15.31
N ILE A 87 2.48 -32.61 16.37
CA ILE A 87 2.00 -32.69 17.76
C ILE A 87 0.80 -31.79 18.05
N GLU A 88 0.67 -30.69 17.32
CA GLU A 88 -0.46 -29.75 17.42
C GLU A 88 -1.64 -30.10 16.51
N SER A 89 -1.57 -31.25 15.80
CA SER A 89 -2.69 -31.71 15.00
C SER A 89 -3.71 -32.45 15.87
N ASN A 90 -4.99 -32.25 15.60
CA ASN A 90 -6.09 -33.06 16.11
C ASN A 90 -6.19 -34.43 15.39
N HIS A 91 -5.39 -34.65 14.34
CA HIS A 91 -5.34 -35.87 13.52
C HIS A 91 -6.66 -36.26 12.83
N ILE A 92 -7.65 -35.37 12.76
CA ILE A 92 -8.98 -35.68 12.24
C ILE A 92 -9.34 -34.69 11.13
N ASP A 93 -9.46 -33.41 11.44
CA ASP A 93 -10.05 -32.38 10.60
C ASP A 93 -9.56 -30.98 10.98
N ASP A 94 -8.27 -30.75 10.82
CA ASP A 94 -7.61 -29.46 11.04
C ASP A 94 -6.77 -29.01 9.84
N SER A 95 -6.14 -27.84 9.98
CA SER A 95 -5.24 -27.27 8.99
C SER A 95 -4.00 -28.13 8.64
N TYR A 96 -3.62 -29.09 9.49
CA TYR A 96 -2.54 -30.07 9.23
C TYR A 96 -3.01 -31.22 8.34
N THR A 97 -4.29 -31.56 8.42
CA THR A 97 -4.91 -32.60 7.57
C THR A 97 -5.39 -32.08 6.22
N ASN A 98 -5.47 -30.76 6.05
CA ASN A 98 -5.90 -30.12 4.80
C ASN A 98 -4.89 -30.31 3.66
N ASN A 99 -5.37 -30.15 2.43
CA ASN A 99 -4.51 -30.05 1.25
C ASN A 99 -4.24 -28.57 0.93
N PHE A 100 -3.20 -28.27 0.14
CA PHE A 100 -2.91 -26.91 -0.27
C PHE A 100 -4.06 -26.29 -1.07
N SER A 101 -4.56 -25.16 -0.59
CA SER A 101 -5.55 -24.34 -1.26
C SER A 101 -5.00 -23.74 -2.57
N ASN A 102 -5.90 -23.23 -3.42
CA ASN A 102 -5.48 -22.48 -4.60
C ASN A 102 -4.73 -21.19 -4.25
N VAL A 103 -4.98 -20.61 -3.08
CA VAL A 103 -4.25 -19.43 -2.59
C VAL A 103 -2.81 -19.81 -2.24
N ALA A 104 -2.61 -20.90 -1.50
CA ALA A 104 -1.28 -21.42 -1.18
C ALA A 104 -0.50 -21.78 -2.45
N ARG A 105 -1.15 -22.43 -3.42
CA ARG A 105 -0.56 -22.75 -4.73
C ARG A 105 -0.22 -21.48 -5.51
N GLY A 106 -1.11 -20.48 -5.54
CA GLY A 106 -0.87 -19.20 -6.20
C GLY A 106 0.29 -18.40 -5.58
N TYR A 107 0.44 -18.46 -4.26
CA TYR A 107 1.61 -17.90 -3.58
C TYR A 107 2.91 -18.55 -4.06
N ASP A 108 2.91 -19.86 -4.30
CA ASP A 108 4.10 -20.59 -4.76
C ASP A 108 4.48 -20.31 -6.20
N THR A 109 3.52 -19.93 -7.05
CA THR A 109 3.79 -19.61 -8.46
C THR A 109 4.34 -18.20 -8.69
N VAL A 110 4.32 -17.31 -7.68
CA VAL A 110 4.88 -15.97 -7.82
C VAL A 110 6.39 -16.04 -8.06
N ALA A 111 6.83 -15.40 -9.15
CA ALA A 111 8.22 -15.30 -9.57
C ALA A 111 9.09 -14.64 -8.49
N THR A 112 10.27 -15.20 -8.22
CA THR A 112 11.17 -14.72 -7.16
C THR A 112 12.32 -13.86 -7.69
N ASN A 113 12.46 -13.77 -9.01
CA ASN A 113 13.54 -13.06 -9.71
C ASN A 113 13.11 -11.71 -10.31
N VAL A 114 11.95 -11.17 -9.91
CA VAL A 114 11.48 -9.86 -10.35
C VAL A 114 11.98 -8.78 -9.37
N PRO A 115 12.71 -7.75 -9.84
CA PRO A 115 13.14 -6.64 -8.99
C PRO A 115 11.96 -5.96 -8.31
N PHE A 116 12.15 -5.52 -7.05
CA PHE A 116 11.14 -4.80 -6.28
C PHE A 116 9.77 -5.52 -6.20
N GLN A 117 9.77 -6.85 -6.29
CA GLN A 117 8.60 -7.67 -6.04
C GLN A 117 8.74 -8.41 -4.71
N GLU A 118 7.67 -8.41 -3.93
CA GLU A 118 7.55 -9.21 -2.72
C GLU A 118 6.28 -10.06 -2.76
N LYS A 119 6.33 -11.18 -2.04
CA LYS A 119 5.18 -12.04 -1.78
C LYS A 119 5.03 -12.36 -0.31
N ILE A 120 3.80 -12.34 0.18
CA ILE A 120 3.45 -12.62 1.56
C ILE A 120 2.26 -13.57 1.56
N TYR A 121 2.36 -14.63 2.35
CA TYR A 121 1.28 -15.56 2.60
C TYR A 121 0.80 -15.35 4.03
N ILE A 122 -0.51 -15.25 4.21
CA ILE A 122 -1.19 -15.13 5.48
C ILE A 122 -2.16 -16.30 5.59
N GLU A 123 -1.99 -17.09 6.65
CA GLU A 123 -2.85 -18.22 6.94
C GLU A 123 -4.30 -17.80 7.18
N GLY A 124 -5.21 -18.75 6.96
CA GLY A 124 -6.64 -18.55 7.08
C GLY A 124 -7.10 -18.28 8.50
N ILE A 125 -8.31 -17.73 8.60
CA ILE A 125 -8.99 -17.48 9.86
C ILE A 125 -9.12 -18.79 10.66
N GLY A 126 -8.92 -18.70 11.98
CA GLY A 126 -8.98 -19.87 12.88
C GLY A 126 -7.68 -20.67 13.00
N THR A 127 -6.61 -20.25 12.32
CA THR A 127 -5.33 -20.98 12.33
C THR A 127 -4.18 -20.07 12.74
N HIS A 128 -3.13 -20.64 13.30
CA HIS A 128 -1.80 -20.05 13.38
C HIS A 128 -0.76 -21.08 12.96
N ASN A 129 0.42 -20.60 12.57
CA ASN A 129 1.50 -21.49 12.15
C ASN A 129 1.97 -22.33 13.33
N GLU A 130 2.01 -23.64 13.14
CA GLU A 130 2.51 -24.60 14.12
C GLU A 130 1.73 -24.61 15.45
N GLU A 131 0.49 -24.11 15.45
CA GLU A 131 -0.43 -24.15 16.59
C GLU A 131 -1.69 -24.96 16.22
N SER A 132 -2.37 -25.50 17.23
CA SER A 132 -3.70 -26.10 17.09
C SER A 132 -4.73 -25.08 16.55
N ASP A 133 -5.69 -25.52 15.74
CA ASP A 133 -6.76 -24.67 15.18
C ASP A 133 -7.81 -24.30 16.25
N ASP A 134 -8.35 -23.07 16.19
CA ASP A 134 -9.44 -22.60 17.06
C ASP A 134 -10.73 -22.40 16.28
N ILE A 135 -11.71 -23.28 16.52
CA ILE A 135 -12.99 -23.29 15.80
C ILE A 135 -14.05 -22.37 16.45
N LEU A 136 -13.94 -22.09 17.75
CA LEU A 136 -14.88 -21.22 18.48
C LEU A 136 -14.11 -20.33 19.46
N PRO A 137 -14.28 -18.98 19.44
CA PRO A 137 -15.21 -18.16 18.65
C PRO A 137 -14.64 -17.63 17.31
N ASP A 138 -13.37 -17.85 17.03
CA ASP A 138 -12.62 -17.13 15.97
C ASP A 138 -13.08 -17.49 14.55
N VAL A 139 -13.34 -18.76 14.26
CA VAL A 139 -13.87 -19.20 12.94
C VAL A 139 -15.33 -18.77 12.75
N ALA A 140 -16.14 -18.81 13.81
CA ALA A 140 -17.58 -18.55 13.72
C ALA A 140 -17.93 -17.07 13.54
N LEU A 141 -17.14 -16.15 14.13
CA LEU A 141 -17.40 -14.71 14.06
C LEU A 141 -16.35 -13.93 13.25
N GLY A 142 -15.22 -14.55 12.89
CA GLY A 142 -14.11 -13.86 12.21
C GLY A 142 -13.47 -12.76 13.07
N MET A 143 -13.65 -12.82 14.39
CA MET A 143 -13.14 -11.89 15.39
C MET A 143 -12.00 -12.55 16.18
N GLY A 144 -11.37 -11.79 17.09
CA GLY A 144 -10.25 -12.31 17.88
C GLY A 144 -8.91 -12.27 17.14
N ASP A 145 -7.89 -12.86 17.77
CA ASP A 145 -6.49 -12.81 17.31
C ASP A 145 -6.25 -13.68 16.06
N ARG A 146 -7.19 -14.58 15.72
CA ARG A 146 -7.19 -15.36 14.48
C ARG A 146 -8.25 -14.90 13.49
N GLY A 147 -8.96 -13.82 13.77
CA GLY A 147 -10.01 -13.23 12.94
C GLY A 147 -9.51 -12.41 11.73
N VAL A 148 -10.45 -11.86 10.95
CA VAL A 148 -10.16 -11.09 9.71
C VAL A 148 -9.20 -9.93 9.98
N MET A 149 -9.52 -9.09 10.97
CA MET A 149 -8.73 -7.90 11.27
C MET A 149 -7.32 -8.27 11.73
N ALA A 150 -7.17 -9.33 12.51
CA ALA A 150 -5.86 -9.79 12.95
C ALA A 150 -5.01 -10.29 11.77
N LYS A 151 -5.61 -11.00 10.80
CA LYS A 151 -4.90 -11.40 9.57
C LYS A 151 -4.48 -10.20 8.72
N VAL A 152 -5.32 -9.18 8.59
CA VAL A 152 -4.96 -7.93 7.88
C VAL A 152 -3.82 -7.20 8.59
N VAL A 153 -3.89 -7.06 9.91
CA VAL A 153 -2.82 -6.44 10.71
C VAL A 153 -1.51 -7.22 10.55
N LYS A 154 -1.58 -8.56 10.62
CA LYS A 154 -0.42 -9.44 10.37
C LYS A 154 0.19 -9.17 9.00
N ALA A 155 -0.63 -9.06 7.95
CA ALA A 155 -0.15 -8.73 6.60
C ALA A 155 0.63 -7.41 6.57
N CYS A 156 0.07 -6.34 7.13
CA CYS A 156 0.72 -5.02 7.19
C CYS A 156 2.06 -5.08 7.92
N VAL A 157 2.11 -5.81 9.05
CA VAL A 157 3.35 -5.98 9.84
C VAL A 157 4.40 -6.77 9.05
N GLU A 158 4.02 -7.86 8.38
CA GLU A 158 4.94 -8.67 7.57
C GLU A 158 5.47 -7.91 6.35
N VAL A 159 4.64 -7.07 5.71
CA VAL A 159 5.07 -6.12 4.68
C VAL A 159 6.16 -5.21 5.22
N GLY A 160 5.90 -4.55 6.35
CA GLY A 160 6.86 -3.64 6.98
C GLY A 160 8.19 -4.32 7.33
N LYS A 161 8.14 -5.53 7.89
CA LYS A 161 9.34 -6.33 8.21
C LYS A 161 10.17 -6.67 6.97
N LYS A 162 9.54 -7.02 5.84
CA LYS A 162 10.25 -7.31 4.59
C LYS A 162 11.02 -6.09 4.07
N PHE A 163 10.43 -4.91 4.18
CA PHE A 163 11.08 -3.67 3.74
C PHE A 163 12.23 -3.23 4.65
N GLN A 164 12.10 -3.37 5.97
CA GLN A 164 13.20 -3.07 6.89
C GLN A 164 14.42 -3.95 6.61
N LYS A 165 14.23 -5.24 6.35
CA LYS A 165 15.34 -6.19 6.08
C LYS A 165 16.07 -5.90 4.78
N LYS A 166 15.40 -5.32 3.78
CA LYS A 166 15.98 -5.11 2.45
C LYS A 166 16.91 -3.91 2.34
N ASN A 167 17.06 -3.08 3.39
CA ASN A 167 17.96 -1.92 3.41
C ASN A 167 17.97 -1.24 2.04
N ILE A 168 16.78 -0.84 1.54
CA ILE A 168 16.63 -0.27 0.20
C ILE A 168 17.46 1.02 0.18
N LYS A 169 18.72 0.88 -0.24
CA LYS A 169 19.62 2.00 -0.45
C LYS A 169 19.11 2.66 -1.71
N VAL A 170 18.26 3.66 -1.54
CA VAL A 170 18.03 4.68 -2.55
C VAL A 170 19.42 5.17 -2.93
N LYS A 171 19.89 4.80 -4.13
CA LYS A 171 21.15 5.34 -4.64
C LYS A 171 20.90 6.84 -4.74
N LYS A 172 21.55 7.62 -3.88
CA LYS A 172 21.74 9.05 -4.14
C LYS A 172 22.35 9.14 -5.53
N SER A 173 21.59 9.66 -6.48
CA SER A 173 22.10 10.13 -7.76
C SER A 173 23.27 11.06 -7.43
N MET A 174 24.47 10.62 -7.74
CA MET A 174 25.68 11.43 -7.64
C MET A 174 25.67 12.40 -8.82
N ASN A 175 25.65 13.70 -8.47
CA ASN A 175 26.04 14.89 -9.22
C ASN A 175 25.43 15.14 -10.60
#